data_AF-A0A3C1DSR5-F1
#
_entry.id   AF-A0A3C1DSR5-F1
#
_cell.length_a   1.000
_cell.length_b   1.000
_cell.length_c   1.000
_cell.angle_alpha   90.00
_cell.angle_beta   90.00
_cell.angle_gamma   90.00
#
_symmetry.space_group_name_H-M   'P 1'
#
loop_
_entity.id
_entity.type
_entity.pdbx_description
1 polymer ?
#
loop_
_entity_poly.entity_id
_entity_poly.type
_entity_poly.pdbx_seq_one_letter_code
_entity_poly.pdbx_strand_id
1 'polypeptide(L)'
;MAGFLDPTIGSDYLGVLIFGSDRSSYRRYTTRAYLDLARTLRTMSKSSRDERVEECKNRLLHQISRLESEREHSDSQDNFDMWHRETCLNLIDEFGASEMHYGQAQKWVNMTLKYLFAVGSVGIEDIGNISRAYSWAHMPIDRIIVNQLRKVGFPHGLLPKGSWSKMNQQDYSELQLNLREYFADECLMAVEFRLWKGL
;
A
#
# COMPACT_ATOMS: atom_id res chain seq x y z
N MET A 1 -12.17 -16.37 -38.91
CA MET A 1 -11.73 -16.76 -37.56
C MET A 1 -11.97 -15.56 -36.65
N ALA A 2 -12.83 -15.68 -35.64
CA ALA A 2 -12.93 -14.63 -34.63
C ALA A 2 -11.61 -14.61 -33.87
N GLY A 3 -10.82 -13.54 -34.06
CA GLY A 3 -9.58 -13.35 -33.32
C GLY A 3 -9.88 -13.26 -31.84
N PHE A 4 -9.07 -13.93 -31.02
CA PHE A 4 -9.09 -13.75 -29.57
C PHE A 4 -8.86 -12.26 -29.25
N LEU A 5 -9.51 -11.76 -28.19
CA LEU A 5 -9.41 -10.35 -27.78
C LEU A 5 -7.95 -9.92 -27.67
N ASP A 6 -7.67 -8.70 -28.10
CA ASP A 6 -6.38 -8.05 -27.86
C ASP A 6 -6.07 -8.08 -26.35
N PRO A 7 -4.91 -8.62 -25.93
CA PRO A 7 -4.52 -8.69 -24.51
C PRO A 7 -4.55 -7.33 -23.79
N THR A 8 -4.36 -6.23 -24.51
CA THR A 8 -4.44 -4.87 -23.97
C THR A 8 -5.87 -4.53 -23.56
N ILE A 9 -6.85 -4.81 -24.43
CA ILE A 9 -8.29 -4.63 -24.15
C ILE A 9 -8.72 -5.46 -22.94
N GLY A 10 -8.24 -6.71 -22.85
CA GLY A 10 -8.52 -7.60 -21.72
C GLY A 10 -7.97 -7.04 -20.40
N SER A 11 -6.71 -6.60 -20.40
CA SER A 11 -6.05 -6.03 -19.21
C SER A 11 -6.70 -4.73 -18.76
N ASP A 12 -7.05 -3.85 -19.70
CA ASP A 12 -7.79 -2.61 -19.43
C ASP A 12 -9.16 -2.87 -18.80
N TYR A 13 -9.92 -3.84 -19.33
CA TYR A 13 -11.22 -4.22 -18.78
C TYR A 13 -11.09 -4.73 -17.34
N LEU A 14 -10.12 -5.60 -17.07
CA LEU A 14 -9.84 -6.08 -15.71
C LEU A 14 -9.43 -4.94 -14.78
N GLY A 15 -8.62 -3.99 -15.26
CA GLY A 15 -8.24 -2.79 -14.52
C GLY A 15 -9.46 -1.97 -14.09
N VAL A 16 -10.39 -1.71 -15.02
CA VAL A 16 -11.65 -1.00 -14.73
C VAL A 16 -12.55 -1.80 -13.78
N LEU A 17 -12.62 -3.12 -13.93
CA LEU A 17 -13.43 -3.98 -13.06
C LEU A 17 -12.93 -3.96 -11.61
N ILE A 18 -11.61 -3.98 -11.41
CA ILE A 18 -10.98 -4.07 -10.09
C ILE A 18 -10.90 -2.70 -9.42
N PHE A 19 -10.50 -1.66 -10.17
CA PHE A 19 -10.16 -0.34 -9.61
C PHE A 19 -11.21 0.73 -9.92
N GLY A 20 -12.07 0.51 -10.90
CA GLY A 20 -13.03 1.50 -11.39
C GLY A 20 -12.50 2.26 -12.62
N SER A 21 -13.37 3.05 -13.24
CA SER A 21 -13.10 3.75 -14.50
C SER A 21 -12.42 5.11 -14.35
N ASP A 22 -12.19 5.58 -13.12
CA ASP A 22 -11.53 6.85 -12.86
C ASP A 22 -10.03 6.74 -13.18
N ARG A 23 -9.64 7.29 -14.33
CA ARG A 23 -8.24 7.32 -14.78
C ARG A 23 -7.49 8.58 -14.34
N SER A 24 -8.13 9.48 -13.59
CA SER A 24 -7.45 10.67 -13.10
C SER A 24 -6.49 10.31 -11.96
N SER A 25 -5.22 10.72 -12.12
CA SER A 25 -4.27 10.94 -11.02
C SER A 25 -4.23 9.83 -9.96
N TYR A 26 -4.03 8.57 -10.36
CA TYR A 26 -3.90 7.38 -9.48
C TYR A 26 -5.04 7.16 -8.45
N ARG A 27 -6.13 7.93 -8.51
CA ARG A 27 -7.20 7.99 -7.50
C ARG A 27 -7.93 6.67 -7.32
N ARG A 28 -8.07 5.90 -8.39
CA ARG A 28 -8.70 4.58 -8.34
C ARG A 28 -7.95 3.59 -7.45
N TYR A 29 -6.62 3.69 -7.40
CA TYR A 29 -5.77 2.82 -6.57
C TYR A 29 -5.82 3.20 -5.09
N THR A 30 -5.78 4.50 -4.78
CA THR A 30 -5.94 4.98 -3.40
C THR A 30 -7.33 4.65 -2.87
N THR A 31 -8.37 4.79 -3.69
CA THR A 31 -9.74 4.43 -3.34
C THR A 31 -9.88 2.93 -3.08
N ARG A 32 -9.32 2.08 -3.96
CA ARG A 32 -9.35 0.64 -3.76
C ARG A 32 -8.61 0.23 -2.49
N ALA A 33 -7.43 0.79 -2.23
CA ALA A 33 -6.65 0.55 -1.02
C ALA A 33 -7.43 0.94 0.25
N TYR A 34 -8.14 2.08 0.23
CA TYR A 34 -9.03 2.47 1.33
C TYR A 34 -10.10 1.43 1.61
N LEU A 35 -10.76 0.88 0.58
CA LEU A 35 -11.82 -0.12 0.79
C LEU A 35 -11.31 -1.38 1.49
N ASP A 36 -10.05 -1.78 1.26
CA ASP A 36 -9.44 -2.93 1.95
C ASP A 36 -9.23 -2.68 3.46
N LEU A 37 -9.01 -1.42 3.86
CA LEU A 37 -8.82 -1.05 5.27
C LEU A 37 -10.08 -0.52 5.96
N ALA A 38 -11.09 -0.05 5.22
CA ALA A 38 -12.29 0.63 5.74
C ALA A 38 -13.03 -0.19 6.80
N ARG A 39 -13.01 -1.53 6.68
CA ARG A 39 -13.57 -2.47 7.66
C ARG A 39 -12.97 -2.35 9.08
N THR A 40 -11.81 -1.72 9.20
CA THR A 40 -11.09 -1.50 10.47
C THR A 40 -11.38 -0.14 11.11
N LEU A 41 -11.98 0.82 10.38
CA LEU A 41 -12.33 2.17 10.85
C LEU A 41 -13.83 2.20 11.20
N ARG A 42 -14.19 2.03 12.49
CA ARG A 42 -15.60 1.83 12.92
C ARG A 42 -16.16 2.91 13.84
N THR A 43 -15.40 3.93 14.16
CA THR A 43 -15.64 4.80 15.32
C THR A 43 -16.39 6.10 15.00
N MET A 44 -16.46 6.51 13.73
CA MET A 44 -17.08 7.78 13.31
C MET A 44 -18.44 7.64 12.60
N SER A 45 -19.23 8.72 12.62
CA SER A 45 -20.41 8.89 11.73
C SER A 45 -20.02 8.79 10.25
N LYS A 46 -20.96 8.38 9.40
CA LYS A 46 -20.67 8.14 7.98
C LYS A 46 -20.28 9.43 7.23
N SER A 47 -21.03 10.52 7.40
CA SER A 47 -20.79 11.78 6.67
C SER A 47 -19.42 12.37 6.98
N SER A 48 -19.05 12.49 8.26
CA SER A 48 -17.74 13.01 8.67
C SER A 48 -16.59 12.09 8.24
N ARG A 49 -16.84 10.78 8.16
CA ARG A 49 -15.85 9.83 7.64
C ARG A 49 -15.63 10.04 6.14
N ASP A 50 -16.69 10.14 5.35
CA ASP A 50 -16.58 10.27 3.90
C ASP A 50 -15.80 11.55 3.50
N GLU A 51 -16.02 12.66 4.21
CA GLU A 51 -15.27 13.92 4.02
C GLU A 51 -13.77 13.75 4.34
N ARG A 52 -13.43 13.24 5.54
CA ARG A 52 -12.03 13.00 5.93
C ARG A 52 -11.31 11.99 5.05
N VAL A 53 -12.03 10.99 4.55
CA VAL A 53 -11.49 10.01 3.61
C VAL A 53 -11.11 10.70 2.30
N GLU A 54 -11.92 11.64 1.83
CA GLU A 54 -11.65 12.36 0.60
C GLU A 54 -10.45 13.30 0.73
N GLU A 55 -10.35 14.03 1.85
CA GLU A 55 -9.15 14.78 2.24
C GLU A 55 -7.90 13.89 2.27
N CYS A 56 -7.98 12.74 2.95
CA CYS A 56 -6.89 11.78 3.03
C CYS A 56 -6.46 11.24 1.65
N LYS A 57 -7.41 10.96 0.75
CA LYS A 57 -7.08 10.57 -0.63
C LYS A 57 -6.33 11.69 -1.34
N ASN A 58 -6.78 12.94 -1.22
CA ASN A 58 -6.11 14.08 -1.85
C ASN A 58 -4.67 14.22 -1.34
N ARG A 59 -4.46 14.09 -0.02
CA ARG A 59 -3.12 14.09 0.58
C ARG A 59 -2.26 12.92 0.11
N LEU A 60 -2.81 11.72 0.06
CA LEU A 60 -2.07 10.55 -0.42
C LEU A 60 -1.68 10.71 -1.89
N LEU A 61 -2.60 11.20 -2.73
CA LEU A 61 -2.31 11.48 -4.14
C LEU A 61 -1.20 12.51 -4.29
N HIS A 62 -1.24 13.59 -3.50
CA HIS A 62 -0.17 14.57 -3.47
C HIS A 62 1.19 13.93 -3.10
N GLN A 63 1.24 13.09 -2.08
CA GLN A 63 2.47 12.39 -1.68
C GLN A 63 2.95 11.38 -2.73
N ILE A 64 2.05 10.72 -3.46
CA ILE A 64 2.41 9.85 -4.59
C ILE A 64 2.97 10.68 -5.76
N SER A 65 2.38 11.84 -6.06
CA SER A 65 2.95 12.75 -7.07
C SER A 65 4.34 13.23 -6.67
N ARG A 66 4.58 13.53 -5.38
CA ARG A 66 5.92 13.85 -4.87
C ARG A 66 6.88 12.68 -5.06
N LEU A 67 6.48 11.45 -4.72
CA LEU A 67 7.30 10.26 -4.96
C LEU A 67 7.68 10.08 -6.45
N GLU A 68 6.80 10.48 -7.36
CA GLU A 68 7.03 10.46 -8.80
C GLU A 68 7.97 11.58 -9.29
N SER A 69 7.82 12.82 -8.77
CA SER A 69 8.59 13.98 -9.24
C SER A 69 9.91 14.20 -8.49
N GLU A 70 9.99 13.84 -7.22
CA GLU A 70 11.11 14.10 -6.31
C GLU A 70 11.93 12.83 -6.13
N ARG A 71 13.03 12.71 -6.89
CA ARG A 71 13.90 11.51 -6.90
C ARG A 71 14.42 11.14 -5.52
N GLU A 72 14.65 12.12 -4.65
CA GLU A 72 15.18 11.90 -3.30
C GLU A 72 14.33 10.92 -2.49
N HIS A 73 13.00 10.87 -2.69
CA HIS A 73 12.12 9.96 -1.96
C HIS A 73 12.25 8.47 -2.35
N SER A 74 13.02 8.15 -3.39
CA SER A 74 13.16 6.79 -3.92
C SER A 74 14.58 6.41 -4.33
N ASP A 75 15.60 7.15 -3.89
CA ASP A 75 17.00 6.87 -4.20
C ASP A 75 17.73 5.97 -3.17
N SER A 76 17.13 5.80 -1.99
CA SER A 76 17.67 5.01 -0.88
C SER A 76 16.54 4.52 0.05
N GLN A 77 16.84 3.49 0.85
CA GLN A 77 15.90 2.98 1.84
C GLN A 77 15.54 4.03 2.89
N ASP A 78 16.52 4.79 3.39
CA ASP A 78 16.29 5.80 4.44
C ASP A 78 15.36 6.91 3.96
N ASN A 79 15.55 7.39 2.72
CA ASN A 79 14.69 8.43 2.18
C ASN A 79 13.28 7.93 1.90
N PHE A 80 13.13 6.68 1.44
CA PHE A 80 11.80 6.07 1.30
C PHE A 80 11.12 5.87 2.66
N ASP A 81 11.85 5.42 3.68
CA ASP A 81 11.33 5.23 5.04
C ASP A 81 10.86 6.58 5.63
N MET A 82 11.60 7.67 5.37
CA MET A 82 11.20 9.04 5.74
C MET A 82 9.94 9.50 5.02
N TRP A 83 9.88 9.38 3.69
CA TRP A 83 8.69 9.74 2.90
C TRP A 83 7.46 8.93 3.33
N HIS A 84 7.62 7.62 3.53
CA HIS A 84 6.53 6.75 3.97
C HIS A 84 6.05 7.15 5.38
N ARG A 85 6.98 7.46 6.29
CA ARG A 85 6.65 7.92 7.64
C ARG A 85 5.87 9.23 7.61
N GLU A 86 6.36 10.22 6.88
CA GLU A 86 5.68 11.51 6.70
C GLU A 86 4.27 11.30 6.14
N THR A 87 4.14 10.50 5.08
CA THR A 87 2.86 10.18 4.44
C THR A 87 1.88 9.55 5.43
N CYS A 88 2.32 8.56 6.22
CA CYS A 88 1.45 7.93 7.23
C CYS A 88 1.01 8.90 8.31
N LEU A 89 1.91 9.76 8.81
CA LEU A 89 1.58 10.75 9.84
C LEU A 89 0.60 11.80 9.30
N ASN A 90 0.77 12.26 8.06
CA ASN A 90 -0.16 13.16 7.39
C ASN A 90 -1.57 12.56 7.25
N LEU A 91 -1.68 11.26 6.97
CA LEU A 91 -2.98 10.58 6.92
C LEU A 91 -3.63 10.47 8.29
N ILE A 92 -2.84 10.19 9.34
CA ILE A 92 -3.35 10.10 10.72
C ILE A 92 -3.84 11.46 11.19
N ASP A 93 -3.09 12.52 10.92
CA ASP A 93 -3.46 13.90 11.29
C ASP A 93 -4.76 14.32 10.60
N GLU A 94 -4.84 14.12 9.28
CA GLU A 94 -6.02 14.47 8.48
C GLU A 94 -7.25 13.64 8.87
N PHE A 95 -7.08 12.34 9.10
CA PHE A 95 -8.20 11.49 9.51
C PHE A 95 -8.62 11.71 10.97
N GLY A 96 -7.68 12.16 11.81
CA GLY A 96 -7.82 12.33 13.24
C GLY A 96 -7.10 11.24 14.03
N ALA A 97 -6.15 11.66 14.88
CA ALA A 97 -5.27 10.77 15.64
C ALA A 97 -5.98 9.83 16.63
N SER A 98 -7.23 10.13 17.04
CA SER A 98 -8.05 9.23 17.86
C SER A 98 -8.74 8.12 17.04
N GLU A 99 -8.81 8.27 15.72
CA GLU A 99 -9.65 7.46 14.82
C GLU A 99 -8.84 6.56 13.88
N MET A 100 -7.60 6.95 13.56
CA MET A 100 -6.69 6.17 12.71
C MET A 100 -5.37 5.88 13.43
N HIS A 101 -5.01 4.60 13.47
CA HIS A 101 -3.71 4.15 13.95
C HIS A 101 -2.69 4.03 12.81
N TYR A 102 -1.41 4.01 13.17
CA TYR A 102 -0.32 3.86 12.20
C TYR A 102 -0.43 2.59 11.35
N GLY A 103 -0.84 1.48 11.97
CA GLY A 103 -1.12 0.22 11.28
C GLY A 103 -2.17 0.31 10.16
N GLN A 104 -3.13 1.25 10.26
CA GLN A 104 -4.12 1.53 9.21
C GLN A 104 -3.55 2.46 8.14
N ALA A 105 -2.84 3.51 8.53
CA ALA A 105 -2.21 4.44 7.62
C ALA A 105 -1.20 3.74 6.70
N GLN A 106 -0.27 2.93 7.26
CA GLN A 106 0.68 2.14 6.46
C GLN A 106 -0.04 1.21 5.49
N LYS A 107 -1.18 0.63 5.89
CA LYS A 107 -1.91 -0.30 5.02
C LYS A 107 -2.44 0.44 3.80
N TRP A 108 -2.94 1.66 3.98
CA TRP A 108 -3.41 2.49 2.87
C TRP A 108 -2.28 2.82 1.89
N VAL A 109 -1.16 3.32 2.41
CA VAL A 109 0.00 3.70 1.60
C VAL A 109 0.55 2.48 0.85
N ASN A 110 0.84 1.40 1.56
CA ASN A 110 1.47 0.21 0.99
C ASN A 110 0.57 -0.53 0.01
N MET A 111 -0.75 -0.59 0.24
CA MET A 111 -1.67 -1.16 -0.74
C MET A 111 -1.80 -0.31 -1.99
N THR A 112 -1.75 1.02 -1.86
CA THR A 112 -1.74 1.92 -3.02
C THR A 112 -0.53 1.64 -3.89
N LEU A 113 0.66 1.59 -3.30
CA LEU A 113 1.91 1.27 -4.01
C LEU A 113 1.87 -0.13 -4.62
N LYS A 114 1.42 -1.14 -3.87
CA LYS A 114 1.24 -2.50 -4.39
C LYS A 114 0.37 -2.51 -5.65
N TYR A 115 -0.76 -1.80 -5.63
CA TYR A 115 -1.63 -1.72 -6.79
C TYR A 115 -0.97 -1.03 -7.97
N LEU A 116 -0.29 0.10 -7.75
CA LEU A 116 0.48 0.80 -8.78
C LEU A 116 1.55 -0.11 -9.41
N PHE A 117 2.34 -0.81 -8.60
CA PHE A 117 3.35 -1.74 -9.11
C PHE A 117 2.73 -2.91 -9.90
N ALA A 118 1.60 -3.45 -9.43
CA ALA A 118 0.91 -4.52 -10.12
C ALA A 118 0.42 -4.07 -11.50
N VAL A 119 -0.29 -2.94 -11.60
CA VAL A 119 -0.80 -2.43 -12.88
C VAL A 119 0.30 -1.96 -13.82
N GLY A 120 1.36 -1.37 -13.29
CA GLY A 120 2.54 -0.96 -14.06
C GLY A 120 3.25 -2.17 -14.67
N SER A 121 3.35 -3.27 -13.92
CA SER A 121 4.00 -4.50 -14.41
C SER A 121 3.27 -5.18 -15.56
N VAL A 122 1.96 -4.95 -15.70
CA VAL A 122 1.13 -5.54 -16.76
C VAL A 122 0.67 -4.51 -17.81
N GLY A 123 1.19 -3.28 -17.76
CA GLY A 123 0.91 -2.23 -18.75
C GLY A 123 -0.51 -1.65 -18.72
N ILE A 124 -1.24 -1.80 -17.62
CA ILE A 124 -2.57 -1.18 -17.43
C ILE A 124 -2.45 0.32 -17.14
N GLU A 125 -1.37 0.73 -16.50
CA GLU A 125 -1.08 2.13 -16.14
C GLU A 125 0.41 2.40 -16.32
N ASP A 126 0.76 3.53 -16.90
CA ASP A 126 2.12 4.04 -16.79
C ASP A 126 2.30 4.66 -15.41
N ILE A 127 3.19 4.07 -14.61
CA ILE A 127 3.50 4.55 -13.25
C ILE A 127 4.75 5.41 -13.19
N GLY A 128 5.34 5.73 -14.36
CA GLY A 128 6.48 6.61 -14.49
C GLY A 128 7.61 6.30 -13.51
N ASN A 129 8.04 7.34 -12.79
CA ASN A 129 9.14 7.28 -11.84
C ASN A 129 8.77 6.60 -10.51
N ILE A 130 7.49 6.35 -10.22
CA ILE A 130 7.06 5.64 -9.00
C ILE A 130 7.70 4.24 -8.96
N SER A 131 7.93 3.63 -10.13
CA SER A 131 8.64 2.35 -10.27
C SER A 131 10.00 2.30 -9.56
N ARG A 132 10.70 3.43 -9.39
CA ARG A 132 11.98 3.52 -8.67
C ARG A 132 11.85 3.16 -7.19
N ALA A 133 10.69 3.42 -6.60
CA ALA A 133 10.41 3.12 -5.20
C ALA A 133 10.18 1.62 -4.95
N TYR A 134 10.01 0.80 -5.99
CA TYR A 134 9.67 -0.62 -5.87
C TYR A 134 10.61 -1.36 -4.91
N SER A 135 11.92 -1.21 -5.10
CA SER A 135 12.95 -1.91 -4.30
C SER A 135 12.94 -1.51 -2.83
N TRP A 136 12.47 -0.31 -2.51
CA TRP A 136 12.45 0.25 -1.16
C TRP A 136 11.09 0.10 -0.47
N ALA A 137 10.06 -0.27 -1.23
CA ALA A 137 8.69 -0.28 -0.76
C ALA A 137 8.46 -1.27 0.38
N HIS A 138 7.79 -0.78 1.42
CA HIS A 138 7.38 -1.59 2.55
C HIS A 138 6.36 -2.66 2.16
N MET A 139 6.39 -3.78 2.89
CA MET A 139 5.37 -4.83 2.78
C MET A 139 4.05 -4.33 3.38
N PRO A 140 2.91 -4.32 2.65
CA PRO A 140 1.60 -4.05 3.24
C PRO A 140 1.22 -5.06 4.32
N ILE A 141 1.24 -4.67 5.60
CA ILE A 141 0.92 -5.59 6.70
C ILE A 141 -0.59 -5.67 6.91
N ASP A 142 -1.16 -6.86 6.78
CA ASP A 142 -2.54 -7.17 7.15
C ASP A 142 -2.69 -8.58 7.75
N ARG A 143 -3.93 -8.98 8.03
CA ARG A 143 -4.22 -10.31 8.58
C ARG A 143 -3.79 -11.45 7.64
N ILE A 144 -3.93 -11.28 6.32
CA ILE A 144 -3.54 -12.30 5.34
C ILE A 144 -2.03 -12.45 5.37
N ILE A 145 -1.28 -11.35 5.25
CA ILE A 145 0.18 -11.35 5.26
C ILE A 145 0.72 -11.89 6.59
N VAL A 146 0.17 -11.47 7.74
CA VAL A 146 0.56 -12.03 9.05
C VAL A 146 0.33 -13.54 9.12
N ASN A 147 -0.76 -14.05 8.54
CA ASN A 147 -1.01 -15.50 8.50
C ASN A 147 -0.04 -16.23 7.55
N GLN A 148 0.34 -15.62 6.43
CA GLN A 148 1.26 -16.22 5.47
C GLN A 148 2.70 -16.23 6.01
N LEU A 149 3.13 -15.15 6.67
CA LEU A 149 4.40 -15.09 7.40
C LEU A 149 4.54 -16.25 8.40
N ARG A 150 3.47 -16.57 9.14
CA ARG A 150 3.46 -17.75 10.06
C ARG A 150 3.70 -19.07 9.32
N LYS A 151 3.14 -19.23 8.12
CA LYS A 151 3.26 -20.48 7.34
C LYS A 151 4.65 -20.67 6.75
N VAL A 152 5.30 -19.58 6.33
CA VAL A 152 6.66 -19.61 5.78
C VAL A 152 7.74 -19.57 6.87
N GLY A 153 7.38 -19.75 8.14
CA GLY A 153 8.31 -19.89 9.24
C GLY A 153 8.87 -18.57 9.80
N PHE A 154 8.28 -17.42 9.47
CA PHE A 154 8.71 -16.14 10.05
C PHE A 154 8.58 -16.18 11.59
N PRO A 155 9.62 -15.79 12.35
CA PRO A 155 9.65 -16.00 13.80
C PRO A 155 8.46 -15.37 14.52
N HIS A 156 7.77 -16.17 15.35
CA HIS A 156 6.56 -15.72 16.06
C HIS A 156 6.81 -14.48 16.94
N GLY A 157 7.99 -14.38 17.54
CA GLY A 157 8.37 -13.26 18.40
C GLY A 157 8.52 -11.93 17.66
N LEU A 158 8.68 -11.96 16.33
CA LEU A 158 8.84 -10.78 15.47
C LEU A 158 7.52 -10.37 14.80
N LEU A 159 6.45 -11.17 14.92
CA LEU A 159 5.13 -10.82 14.42
C LEU A 159 4.45 -9.76 15.30
N PRO A 160 3.45 -9.03 14.78
CA PRO A 160 2.65 -8.11 15.59
C PRO A 160 2.09 -8.80 16.85
N LYS A 161 2.37 -8.23 18.03
CA LYS A 161 1.87 -8.73 19.33
C LYS A 161 0.35 -8.55 19.47
N GLY A 162 -0.25 -7.67 18.68
CA GLY A 162 -1.69 -7.39 18.66
C GLY A 162 -2.24 -7.29 17.25
N SER A 163 -3.37 -6.58 17.08
CA SER A 163 -3.91 -6.33 15.75
C SER A 163 -2.95 -5.48 14.93
N TRP A 164 -2.58 -5.95 13.73
CA TRP A 164 -1.80 -5.17 12.75
C TRP A 164 -2.38 -3.76 12.54
N SER A 165 -3.72 -3.64 12.60
CA SER A 165 -4.43 -2.38 12.36
C SER A 165 -4.25 -1.36 13.48
N LYS A 166 -3.74 -1.76 14.65
CA LYS A 166 -3.55 -0.89 15.80
C LYS A 166 -2.08 -0.72 16.17
N MET A 167 -1.15 -1.17 15.31
CA MET A 167 0.28 -0.96 15.54
C MET A 167 0.59 0.52 15.62
N ASN A 168 1.51 0.88 16.52
CA ASN A 168 2.14 2.18 16.53
C ASN A 168 3.26 2.24 15.48
N GLN A 169 3.88 3.41 15.32
CA GLN A 169 4.96 3.62 14.35
C GLN A 169 6.19 2.74 14.65
N GLN A 170 6.60 2.64 15.92
CA GLN A 170 7.78 1.91 16.35
C GLN A 170 7.65 0.42 16.03
N ASP A 171 6.55 -0.21 16.47
CA ASP A 171 6.25 -1.62 16.22
C ASP A 171 6.23 -1.93 14.72
N TYR A 172 5.68 -1.01 13.92
CA TYR A 172 5.66 -1.16 12.46
C TYR A 172 7.05 -1.06 11.84
N SER A 173 7.85 -0.07 12.23
CA SER A 173 9.21 0.12 11.70
C SER A 173 10.12 -1.06 12.07
N GLU A 174 10.04 -1.55 13.31
CA GLU A 174 10.77 -2.75 13.75
C GLU A 174 10.35 -3.98 12.94
N LEU A 175 9.06 -4.16 12.66
CA LEU A 175 8.58 -5.25 11.82
C LEU A 175 9.12 -5.16 10.39
N GLN A 176 9.12 -3.98 9.76
CA GLN A 176 9.68 -3.82 8.40
C GLN A 176 11.17 -4.12 8.35
N LEU A 177 11.94 -3.70 9.37
CA LEU A 177 13.36 -4.04 9.48
C LEU A 177 13.57 -5.55 9.60
N ASN A 178 12.85 -6.21 10.52
CA ASN A 178 12.92 -7.66 10.69
C ASN A 178 12.51 -8.43 9.41
N LEU A 179 11.53 -7.92 8.66
CA LEU A 179 11.15 -8.51 7.37
C LEU A 179 12.26 -8.36 6.33
N ARG A 180 12.90 -7.18 6.23
CA ARG A 180 14.04 -6.95 5.34
C ARG A 180 15.20 -7.88 5.67
N GLU A 181 15.50 -8.08 6.95
CA GLU A 181 16.55 -9.00 7.39
C GLU A 181 16.20 -10.46 7.08
N TYR A 182 14.95 -10.87 7.29
CA TYR A 182 14.51 -12.25 7.04
C TYR A 182 14.46 -12.57 5.53
N PHE A 183 14.12 -11.59 4.70
CA PHE A 183 14.03 -11.73 3.24
C PHE A 183 15.16 -10.95 2.53
N ALA A 184 16.39 -11.00 3.06
CA ALA A 184 17.49 -10.14 2.63
C ALA A 184 17.83 -10.20 1.12
N ASP A 185 17.54 -11.33 0.46
CA ASP A 185 17.85 -11.53 -0.97
C ASP A 185 16.75 -11.01 -1.91
N GLU A 186 15.63 -10.49 -1.38
CA GLU A 186 14.47 -10.12 -2.17
C GLU A 186 13.83 -8.79 -1.73
N CYS A 187 13.32 -8.04 -2.70
CA CYS A 187 12.47 -6.89 -2.42
C CYS A 187 11.20 -7.34 -1.67
N LEU A 188 10.88 -6.68 -0.55
CA LEU A 188 9.71 -7.01 0.26
C LEU A 188 8.39 -6.96 -0.51
N MET A 189 8.26 -6.07 -1.49
CA MET A 189 7.07 -6.01 -2.34
C MET A 189 6.92 -7.27 -3.20
N ALA A 190 8.02 -7.81 -3.75
CA ALA A 190 8.00 -9.07 -4.49
C ALA A 190 7.59 -10.25 -3.59
N VAL A 191 8.16 -10.30 -2.37
CA VAL A 191 7.80 -11.28 -1.36
C VAL A 191 6.30 -11.19 -1.03
N GLU A 192 5.78 -9.98 -0.83
CA GLU A 192 4.36 -9.77 -0.52
C GLU A 192 3.44 -10.33 -1.60
N PHE A 193 3.74 -10.09 -2.88
CA PHE A 193 2.96 -10.64 -3.99
C PHE A 193 2.93 -12.17 -3.98
N ARG A 194 4.03 -12.83 -3.61
CA ARG A 194 4.07 -14.29 -3.50
C ARG A 194 3.26 -14.79 -2.31
N LEU A 195 3.47 -14.19 -1.13
CA LEU A 195 2.74 -14.55 0.09
C LEU A 195 1.23 -14.37 -0.09
N TRP A 196 0.80 -13.29 -0.75
CA TRP A 196 -0.62 -13.03 -1.02
C TRP A 196 -1.27 -14.13 -1.88
N LYS A 197 -0.53 -14.73 -2.82
CA LYS A 197 -1.00 -15.86 -3.63
C LYS A 197 -1.07 -17.19 -2.85
N GLY A 198 -0.57 -17.23 -1.62
CA GLY A 198 -0.53 -18.44 -0.79
C GLY A 198 0.57 -19.43 -1.19
N LEU A 199 1.65 -18.92 -1.78
CA LEU A 199 2.89 -19.66 -2.07
C LEU A 199 3.71 -19.83 -0.79
#